data_AF-A0A7Y9JBU9-F1
#
_entry.id   AF-A0A7Y9JBU9-F1
#
_cell.length_a   1.000
_cell.length_b   1.000
_cell.length_c   1.000
_cell.angle_alpha   90.00
_cell.angle_beta   90.00
_cell.angle_gamma   90.00
#
_symmetry.space_group_name_H-M   'P 1'
#
loop_
_entity.id
_entity.type
_entity.pdbx_description
1 polymer ?
#
loop_
_entity_poly.entity_id
_entity_poly.type
_entity_poly.pdbx_seq_one_letter_code
_entity_poly.pdbx_strand_id
1 'polypeptide(L)'
;MDTPTRPIRVAVVAADERVRTSLRHLLTSGGGTVVVESYAAGPRPATTSSVVGTDADVVVLDLDPATPGNHLEQLRGLPSDLRTVVIGNDRRTADVARAAGASYLDKADVADQLCDAVLVAADRGAIRTTGRHDHAGTGAIVLVTLALFAGPWAWWFSRIAQDHGVIGWHLPQGLALWTMPPLLVAALAVTGGRRAVTDLGRRITRVRVPGWTWAAALATPVLVAALAAAVTMALGHDVPVGEVMGRPGALIYLAYGTGLFLLTEEAGWRGALLPRLQHRMQPWQAALVLGVIWTGWHLPLLATPDAGDQGLPVAPFLLLVVATSVLISGLVNAAGGSVVVAALFHASFDASYSYLGVVGSEHTMIWAAAATTALAAIVLVVRTRGRLLLASPTVCRCG
;
A
#
# COMPACT_ATOMS: atom_id res chain seq x y z
N MET A 1 12.82 -4.63 25.26
CA MET A 1 14.23 -5.01 25.11
C MET A 1 14.92 -4.49 26.35
N ASP A 2 15.55 -5.37 27.12
CA ASP A 2 16.35 -4.96 28.26
C ASP A 2 17.48 -4.04 27.79
N THR A 3 17.71 -2.96 28.52
CA THR A 3 18.80 -2.01 28.26
C THR A 3 20.14 -2.74 28.40
N PRO A 4 21.04 -2.71 27.39
CA PRO A 4 22.32 -3.39 27.48
C PRO A 4 23.17 -2.84 28.62
N THR A 5 23.87 -3.75 29.32
CA THR A 5 24.65 -3.48 30.54
C THR A 5 25.92 -2.66 30.32
N ARG A 6 26.30 -2.41 29.06
CA ARG A 6 27.38 -1.51 28.63
C ARG A 6 26.96 -0.79 27.35
N PRO A 7 27.35 0.49 27.14
CA PRO A 7 27.09 1.18 25.88
C PRO A 7 27.76 0.48 24.69
N ILE A 8 26.99 0.30 23.61
CA ILE A 8 27.41 -0.34 22.36
C ILE A 8 28.27 0.62 21.56
N ARG A 9 29.48 0.22 21.19
CA ARG A 9 30.40 1.01 20.37
C ARG A 9 30.11 0.76 18.88
N VAL A 10 29.86 1.83 18.15
CA VAL A 10 29.49 1.78 16.73
C VAL A 10 30.49 2.59 15.91
N ALA A 11 31.14 1.95 14.95
CA ALA A 11 31.97 2.62 13.97
C ALA A 11 31.17 2.90 12.69
N VAL A 12 31.02 4.16 12.32
CA VAL A 12 30.35 4.59 11.07
C VAL A 12 31.40 4.86 10.00
N VAL A 13 31.29 4.15 8.89
CA VAL A 13 32.17 4.27 7.72
C VAL A 13 31.33 4.75 6.54
N ALA A 14 31.57 5.98 6.09
CA ALA A 14 30.95 6.52 4.88
C ALA A 14 31.90 7.49 4.17
N ALA A 15 31.73 7.64 2.85
CA ALA A 15 32.55 8.53 2.04
C ALA A 15 32.21 10.02 2.28
N ASP A 16 30.92 10.34 2.32
CA ASP A 16 30.44 11.71 2.51
C ASP A 16 30.42 12.10 4.01
N GLU A 17 31.05 13.22 4.34
CA GLU A 17 31.04 13.79 5.68
C GLU A 17 29.62 14.11 6.18
N ARG A 18 28.73 14.61 5.31
CA ARG A 18 27.33 14.88 5.67
C ARG A 18 26.60 13.62 6.08
N VAL A 19 26.81 12.52 5.34
CA VAL A 19 26.22 11.22 5.66
C VAL A 19 26.74 10.70 6.99
N ARG A 20 28.04 10.81 7.27
CA ARG A 20 28.61 10.44 8.58
C ARG A 20 27.98 11.24 9.72
N THR A 21 27.84 12.56 9.56
CA THR A 21 27.20 13.42 10.57
C THR A 21 25.74 13.04 10.79
N SER A 22 24.98 12.75 9.73
CA SER A 22 23.58 12.32 9.84
C SER A 22 23.44 10.96 10.54
N LEU A 23 24.24 9.96 10.16
CA LEU A 23 24.21 8.64 10.79
C LEU A 23 24.61 8.72 12.26
N ARG A 24 25.62 9.51 12.59
CA ARG A 24 26.01 9.78 13.98
C ARG A 24 24.87 10.40 14.76
N HIS A 25 24.23 11.44 14.21
CA HIS A 25 23.10 12.10 14.86
C HIS A 25 21.96 11.11 15.13
N LEU A 26 21.56 10.31 14.13
CA LEU A 26 20.53 9.28 14.27
C LEU A 26 20.86 8.30 15.40
N LEU A 27 22.08 7.76 15.42
CA LEU A 27 22.54 6.79 16.43
C LEU A 27 22.62 7.39 17.84
N THR A 28 23.02 8.66 17.97
CA THR A 28 23.11 9.33 19.28
C THR A 28 21.78 9.88 19.79
N SER A 29 20.82 10.17 18.89
CA SER A 29 19.50 10.70 19.25
C SER A 29 18.57 9.67 19.90
N GLY A 30 18.89 8.38 19.81
CA GLY A 30 18.11 7.26 20.34
C GLY A 30 18.27 6.97 21.83
N GLY A 31 19.00 7.81 22.59
CA GLY A 31 19.32 7.59 24.00
C GLY A 31 20.74 7.07 24.22
N GLY A 32 21.32 7.36 25.39
CA GLY A 32 22.76 7.27 25.72
C GLY A 32 23.40 5.88 25.77
N THR A 33 22.94 4.94 24.95
CA THR A 33 23.37 3.54 24.92
C THR A 33 24.37 3.24 23.79
N VAL A 34 24.70 4.22 22.94
CA VAL A 34 25.58 4.05 21.77
C VAL A 34 26.71 5.06 21.77
N VAL A 35 27.95 4.60 21.68
CA VAL A 35 29.14 5.42 21.47
C VAL A 35 29.53 5.35 20.01
N VAL A 36 29.54 6.48 19.30
CA VAL A 36 29.75 6.51 17.84
C VAL A 36 31.10 7.11 17.46
N GLU A 37 31.92 6.34 16.75
CA GLU A 37 33.14 6.78 16.08
C GLU A 37 32.88 6.85 14.56
N SER A 38 33.49 7.80 13.85
CA SER A 38 33.20 8.04 12.43
C SER A 38 34.47 8.18 11.59
N TYR A 39 34.56 7.41 10.50
CA TYR A 39 35.75 7.28 9.68
C TYR A 39 35.43 7.60 8.22
N ALA A 40 36.33 8.30 7.53
CA ALA A 40 36.18 8.60 6.11
C ALA A 40 36.53 7.36 5.27
N ALA A 41 35.72 7.05 4.25
CA ALA A 41 36.09 6.04 3.26
C ALA A 41 37.16 6.61 2.31
N GLY A 42 38.35 6.01 2.28
CA GLY A 42 39.45 6.41 1.39
C GLY A 42 39.31 5.85 -0.05
N PRO A 43 40.13 6.34 -1.01
CA PRO A 43 40.12 5.90 -2.43
C PRO A 43 40.70 4.50 -2.67
N ARG A 44 41.41 3.94 -1.70
CA ARG A 44 41.62 2.49 -1.52
C ARG A 44 40.79 2.09 -0.30
N PRO A 45 40.28 0.84 -0.19
CA PRO A 45 39.49 0.43 0.97
C PRO A 45 40.24 0.93 2.19
N ALA A 46 39.65 1.89 2.91
CA ALA A 46 40.23 2.42 4.14
C ALA A 46 40.61 1.17 4.90
N THR A 47 41.93 0.97 5.03
CA THR A 47 42.51 -0.32 5.31
C THR A 47 41.71 -0.91 6.43
N THR A 48 41.13 -2.09 6.26
CA THR A 48 40.30 -2.67 7.30
C THR A 48 41.04 -2.67 8.65
N SER A 49 42.38 -2.62 8.67
CA SER A 49 43.22 -2.26 9.83
C SER A 49 42.88 -0.98 10.62
N SER A 50 42.35 0.10 10.03
CA SER A 50 41.99 1.35 10.73
C SER A 50 40.66 1.25 11.48
N VAL A 51 39.77 0.34 11.03
CA VAL A 51 38.49 0.04 11.69
C VAL A 51 38.63 -1.19 12.60
N VAL A 52 39.47 -2.16 12.23
CA VAL A 52 39.77 -3.40 12.98
C VAL A 52 40.64 -3.15 14.21
N GLY A 53 41.25 -1.95 14.34
CA GLY A 53 41.91 -1.50 15.57
C GLY A 53 40.99 -0.79 16.58
N THR A 54 39.69 -0.71 16.30
CA THR A 54 38.71 -0.04 17.16
C THR A 54 37.99 -1.09 18.00
N ASP A 55 37.78 -0.84 19.29
CA ASP A 55 36.96 -1.67 20.19
C ASP A 55 35.45 -1.58 19.83
N ALA A 56 35.10 -1.53 18.55
CA ALA A 56 33.73 -1.37 18.09
C ALA A 56 32.96 -2.69 18.12
N ASP A 57 31.75 -2.68 18.68
CA ASP A 57 30.85 -3.83 18.74
C ASP A 57 30.10 -4.04 17.41
N VAL A 58 29.84 -2.96 16.66
CA VAL A 58 29.13 -2.97 15.37
C VAL A 58 29.73 -1.93 14.41
N VAL A 59 29.86 -2.29 13.13
CA VAL A 59 30.25 -1.37 12.06
C VAL A 59 29.05 -1.06 11.17
N VAL A 60 28.77 0.23 10.95
CA VAL A 60 27.80 0.71 9.97
C VAL A 60 28.57 1.17 8.74
N LEU A 61 28.39 0.47 7.62
CA LEU A 61 29.08 0.75 6.36
C LEU A 61 28.09 1.31 5.34
N ASP A 62 28.23 2.58 4.98
CA ASP A 62 27.49 3.19 3.87
C ASP A 62 28.21 2.96 2.56
N LEU A 63 27.56 2.24 1.64
CA LEU A 63 28.09 2.00 0.30
C LEU A 63 27.62 3.12 -0.65
N ASP A 64 28.58 3.68 -1.38
CA ASP A 64 28.34 4.82 -2.28
C ASP A 64 27.80 4.36 -3.64
N PRO A 65 26.53 4.63 -3.98
CA PRO A 65 25.95 4.26 -5.27
C PRO A 65 26.69 4.84 -6.50
N ALA A 66 27.51 5.88 -6.33
CA ALA A 66 28.34 6.43 -7.41
C ALA A 66 29.57 5.57 -7.74
N THR A 67 29.96 4.60 -6.90
CA THR A 67 31.11 3.71 -7.13
C THR A 67 30.83 2.20 -6.95
N PRO A 68 29.88 1.61 -7.71
CA PRO A 68 29.41 0.24 -7.49
C PRO A 68 30.48 -0.86 -7.62
N GLY A 69 31.55 -0.60 -8.38
CA GLY A 69 32.66 -1.54 -8.58
C GLY A 69 33.50 -1.77 -7.33
N ASN A 70 33.60 -0.77 -6.44
CA ASN A 70 34.44 -0.83 -5.23
C ASN A 70 33.72 -1.47 -4.02
N HIS A 71 32.41 -1.76 -4.14
CA HIS A 71 31.59 -2.30 -3.05
C HIS A 71 32.01 -3.71 -2.62
N LEU A 72 32.46 -4.54 -3.57
CA LEU A 72 32.89 -5.91 -3.32
C LEU A 72 34.24 -5.98 -2.57
N GLU A 73 35.15 -5.04 -2.84
CA GLU A 73 36.45 -4.99 -2.16
C GLU A 73 36.33 -4.45 -0.73
N GLN A 74 35.45 -3.47 -0.51
CA GLN A 74 35.17 -2.92 0.82
C GLN A 74 34.57 -3.98 1.78
N LEU A 75 33.73 -4.88 1.27
CA LEU A 75 33.14 -5.96 2.07
C LEU A 75 34.07 -7.17 2.26
N ARG A 76 34.96 -7.47 1.29
CA ARG A 76 35.89 -8.61 1.37
C ARG A 76 37.02 -8.44 2.39
N GLY A 77 37.34 -7.21 2.78
CA GLY A 77 38.41 -6.93 3.74
C GLY A 77 37.99 -7.01 5.22
N LEU A 78 36.69 -7.10 5.50
CA LEU A 78 36.16 -7.10 6.87
C LEU A 78 36.37 -8.49 7.52
N PRO A 79 36.83 -8.54 8.79
CA PRO A 79 36.87 -9.80 9.54
C PRO A 79 35.49 -10.44 9.62
N SER A 80 35.43 -11.77 9.51
CA SER A 80 34.17 -12.53 9.52
C SER A 80 33.41 -12.47 10.84
N ASP A 81 34.09 -12.11 11.93
CA ASP A 81 33.56 -11.91 13.28
C ASP A 81 33.06 -10.48 13.53
N LEU A 82 33.38 -9.53 12.64
CA LEU A 82 33.00 -8.13 12.77
C LEU A 82 31.54 -7.92 12.36
N ARG A 83 30.71 -7.53 13.33
CA ARG A 83 29.27 -7.32 13.12
C ARG A 83 29.04 -6.09 12.26
N THR A 84 28.45 -6.28 11.08
CA THR A 84 28.34 -5.21 10.08
C THR A 84 26.89 -4.98 9.65
N VAL A 85 26.49 -3.71 9.60
CA VAL A 85 25.25 -3.21 9.00
C VAL A 85 25.61 -2.40 7.76
N VAL A 86 25.23 -2.89 6.59
CA VAL A 86 25.49 -2.30 5.29
C VAL A 86 24.31 -1.44 4.87
N ILE A 87 24.56 -0.19 4.50
CA ILE A 87 23.56 0.73 3.98
C ILE A 87 23.74 0.86 2.46
N GLY A 88 22.65 0.69 1.70
CA GLY A 88 22.66 0.80 0.24
C GLY A 88 21.29 1.14 -0.34
N ASN A 89 21.16 1.24 -1.66
CA ASN A 89 19.90 1.61 -2.32
C ASN A 89 19.49 0.65 -3.45
N ASP A 90 20.15 -0.50 -3.55
CA ASP A 90 19.97 -1.41 -4.67
C ASP A 90 20.06 -2.90 -4.27
N ARG A 91 19.42 -3.75 -5.08
CA ARG A 91 19.34 -5.20 -4.82
C ARG A 91 20.70 -5.89 -4.86
N ARG A 92 21.63 -5.43 -5.72
CA ARG A 92 22.95 -6.05 -5.86
C ARG A 92 23.75 -5.84 -4.57
N THR A 93 23.72 -4.64 -4.01
CA THR A 93 24.35 -4.34 -2.72
C THR A 93 23.74 -5.18 -1.59
N ALA A 94 22.41 -5.36 -1.60
CA ALA A 94 21.73 -6.23 -0.63
C ALA A 94 22.15 -7.70 -0.74
N ASP A 95 22.34 -8.22 -1.94
CA ASP A 95 22.75 -9.61 -2.17
C ASP A 95 24.21 -9.84 -1.76
N VAL A 96 25.10 -8.87 -2.02
CA VAL A 96 26.50 -8.94 -1.60
C VAL A 96 26.63 -8.85 -0.07
N ALA A 97 25.90 -7.94 0.58
CA ALA A 97 25.91 -7.84 2.04
C ALA A 97 25.49 -9.17 2.70
N ARG A 98 24.46 -9.83 2.16
CA ARG A 98 24.01 -11.14 2.64
C ARG A 98 25.04 -12.24 2.41
N ALA A 99 25.69 -12.26 1.24
CA ALA A 99 26.74 -13.23 0.96
C ALA A 99 27.93 -13.09 1.93
N ALA A 100 28.18 -11.88 2.43
CA ALA A 100 29.18 -11.58 3.45
C ALA A 100 28.69 -11.78 4.90
N GLY A 101 27.45 -12.25 5.11
CA GLY A 101 26.87 -12.43 6.45
C GLY A 101 26.50 -11.13 7.16
N ALA A 102 26.52 -9.99 6.48
CA ALA A 102 26.20 -8.68 7.02
C ALA A 102 24.70 -8.37 6.91
N SER A 103 24.18 -7.59 7.87
CA SER A 103 22.84 -7.01 7.80
C SER A 103 22.79 -5.94 6.71
N TYR A 104 21.68 -5.82 5.98
CA TYR A 104 21.49 -4.78 4.95
C TYR A 104 20.31 -3.88 5.32
N LEU A 105 20.49 -2.57 5.15
CA LEU A 105 19.49 -1.54 5.35
C LEU A 105 19.39 -0.65 4.11
N ASP A 106 18.17 -0.46 3.61
CA ASP A 106 17.94 0.44 2.49
C ASP A 106 18.08 1.91 2.93
N LYS A 107 18.70 2.76 2.12
CA LYS A 107 18.87 4.20 2.39
C LYS A 107 17.54 4.89 2.67
N ALA A 108 16.44 4.44 2.07
CA ALA A 108 15.10 4.97 2.34
C ALA A 108 14.62 4.70 3.78
N ASP A 109 15.14 3.65 4.42
CA ASP A 109 14.71 3.15 5.73
C ASP A 109 15.67 3.54 6.88
N VAL A 110 16.83 4.13 6.57
CA VAL A 110 17.90 4.44 7.54
C VAL A 110 17.41 5.29 8.70
N ALA A 111 16.63 6.34 8.41
CA ALA A 111 16.15 7.27 9.44
C ALA A 111 15.33 6.57 10.53
N ASP A 112 14.60 5.51 10.17
CA ASP A 112 13.65 4.84 11.07
C ASP A 112 14.21 3.54 11.68
N GLN A 113 15.17 2.88 11.02
CA GLN A 113 15.56 1.50 11.36
C GLN A 113 17.03 1.32 11.76
N LEU A 114 17.86 2.37 11.63
CA LEU A 114 19.30 2.26 11.89
C LEU A 114 19.63 1.80 13.31
N CYS A 115 19.01 2.41 14.33
CA CYS A 115 19.26 2.04 15.73
C CYS A 115 18.86 0.59 16.02
N ASP A 116 17.69 0.15 15.55
CA ASP A 116 17.23 -1.23 15.72
C ASP A 116 18.18 -2.22 15.03
N ALA A 117 18.64 -1.89 13.82
CA ALA A 117 19.57 -2.74 13.07
C ALA A 117 20.90 -2.92 13.81
N VAL A 118 21.42 -1.85 14.43
CA VAL A 118 22.63 -1.88 15.26
C VAL A 118 22.41 -2.70 16.54
N LEU A 119 21.29 -2.51 17.24
CA LEU A 119 20.97 -3.28 18.45
C LEU A 119 20.87 -4.77 18.16
N VAL A 120 20.21 -5.15 17.07
CA VAL A 120 20.10 -6.55 16.63
C VAL A 120 21.45 -7.13 16.24
N ALA A 121 22.31 -6.35 15.58
CA ALA A 121 23.67 -6.77 15.26
C ALA A 121 24.50 -6.99 16.54
N ALA A 122 24.26 -6.20 17.59
CA ALA A 122 24.97 -6.28 18.87
C ALA A 122 24.53 -7.43 19.80
N ASP A 123 23.33 -8.04 19.61
CA ASP A 123 22.70 -8.92 20.60
C ASP A 123 22.82 -10.44 20.33
N ARG A 124 23.70 -10.93 19.45
CA ARG A 124 23.69 -12.37 19.04
C ARG A 124 24.28 -13.37 20.06
N GLY A 125 23.59 -13.53 21.20
CA GLY A 125 23.30 -14.84 21.79
C GLY A 125 21.99 -15.47 21.28
N ALA A 126 21.17 -14.72 20.56
CA ALA A 126 19.86 -15.18 20.06
C ALA A 126 19.87 -15.38 18.54
N ILE A 127 20.47 -16.47 18.07
CA ILE A 127 20.09 -17.03 16.76
C ILE A 127 18.72 -17.69 16.96
N ARG A 128 17.65 -16.91 16.75
CA ARG A 128 16.42 -17.44 16.19
C ARG A 128 16.33 -16.88 14.79
N THR A 129 16.20 -17.79 13.84
CA THR A 129 15.69 -17.57 12.50
C THR A 129 14.48 -16.63 12.55
N THR A 130 14.72 -15.32 12.40
CA THR A 130 13.66 -14.41 12.01
C THR A 130 13.39 -14.73 10.54
N GLY A 131 12.45 -15.66 10.33
CA GLY A 131 11.77 -15.76 9.05
C GLY A 131 11.35 -14.35 8.68
N ARG A 132 11.99 -13.82 7.64
CA ARG A 132 11.71 -12.51 7.07
C ARG A 132 10.22 -12.44 6.78
N HIS A 133 9.47 -11.70 7.60
CA HIS A 133 8.14 -11.25 7.22
C HIS A 133 8.36 -10.26 6.07
N ASP A 134 8.34 -10.72 4.83
CA ASP A 134 8.35 -9.83 3.67
C ASP A 134 6.98 -9.15 3.61
N HIS A 135 6.87 -7.94 4.15
CA HIS A 135 5.60 -7.23 4.29
C HIS A 135 4.94 -6.93 2.92
N ALA A 136 5.73 -7.00 1.83
CA ALA A 136 5.31 -6.91 0.41
C ALA A 136 5.63 -8.19 -0.39
N GLY A 137 5.90 -9.30 0.31
CA GLY A 137 6.13 -10.60 -0.30
C GLY A 137 4.88 -11.16 -0.95
N THR A 138 5.04 -12.05 -1.92
CA THR A 138 3.91 -12.72 -2.58
C THR A 138 2.98 -13.38 -1.56
N GLY A 139 3.53 -14.00 -0.51
CA GLY A 139 2.73 -14.58 0.58
C GLY A 139 1.91 -13.55 1.37
N ALA A 140 2.44 -12.34 1.58
CA ALA A 140 1.72 -11.28 2.27
C ALA A 140 0.56 -10.72 1.41
N ILE A 141 0.79 -10.53 0.11
CA ILE A 141 -0.25 -10.12 -0.85
C ILE A 141 -1.38 -11.16 -0.88
N VAL A 142 -1.04 -12.44 -0.96
CA VAL A 142 -2.03 -13.54 -0.95
C VAL A 142 -2.80 -13.56 0.35
N LEU A 143 -2.13 -13.52 1.51
CA LEU A 143 -2.83 -13.60 2.81
C LEU A 143 -3.77 -12.41 3.03
N VAL A 144 -3.32 -11.19 2.72
CA VAL A 144 -4.18 -9.99 2.81
C VAL A 144 -5.37 -10.12 1.87
N THR A 145 -5.16 -10.57 0.63
CA THR A 145 -6.26 -10.77 -0.33
C THR A 145 -7.26 -11.79 0.18
N LEU A 146 -6.81 -12.95 0.66
CA LEU A 146 -7.68 -13.98 1.23
C LEU A 146 -8.47 -13.48 2.44
N ALA A 147 -7.84 -12.70 3.32
CA ALA A 147 -8.52 -12.10 4.47
C ALA A 147 -9.64 -11.13 4.07
N LEU A 148 -9.45 -10.37 2.98
CA LEU A 148 -10.47 -9.45 2.45
C LEU A 148 -11.64 -10.21 1.77
N PHE A 149 -11.39 -11.41 1.24
CA PHE A 149 -12.41 -12.24 0.60
C PHE A 149 -13.23 -13.06 1.60
N ALA A 150 -12.57 -13.71 2.57
CA ALA A 150 -13.14 -14.77 3.36
C ALA A 150 -14.45 -14.38 4.07
N GLY A 151 -14.47 -13.21 4.70
CA GLY A 151 -15.63 -12.73 5.45
C GLY A 151 -16.84 -12.40 4.56
N PRO A 152 -16.74 -11.44 3.62
CA PRO A 152 -17.85 -11.08 2.73
C PRO A 152 -18.37 -12.29 1.93
N TRP A 153 -17.47 -13.14 1.42
CA TRP A 153 -17.86 -14.34 0.69
C TRP A 153 -18.67 -15.31 1.54
N ALA A 154 -18.26 -15.55 2.80
CA ALA A 154 -19.05 -16.41 3.69
C ALA A 154 -20.47 -15.86 3.91
N TRP A 155 -20.61 -14.54 4.02
CA TRP A 155 -21.92 -13.88 4.16
C TRP A 155 -22.78 -14.04 2.92
N TRP A 156 -22.26 -13.67 1.75
CA TRP A 156 -23.01 -13.75 0.49
C TRP A 156 -23.35 -15.20 0.14
N PHE A 157 -22.41 -16.13 0.27
CA PHE A 157 -22.68 -17.55 0.03
C PHE A 157 -23.70 -18.14 1.00
N SER A 158 -23.80 -17.65 2.23
CA SER A 158 -24.88 -18.10 3.12
C SER A 158 -26.28 -17.73 2.59
N ARG A 159 -26.43 -16.55 1.97
CA ARG A 159 -27.70 -16.14 1.37
C ARG A 159 -27.97 -16.89 0.08
N ILE A 160 -26.95 -17.07 -0.78
CA ILE A 160 -27.05 -17.89 -1.99
C ILE A 160 -27.42 -19.35 -1.66
N ALA A 161 -26.80 -19.93 -0.63
CA ALA A 161 -27.07 -21.31 -0.22
C ALA A 161 -28.48 -21.47 0.34
N GLN A 162 -28.99 -20.47 1.06
CA GLN A 162 -30.37 -20.48 1.54
C GLN A 162 -31.37 -20.45 0.40
N ASP A 163 -31.14 -19.60 -0.60
CA ASP A 163 -32.00 -19.45 -1.77
C ASP A 163 -32.09 -20.74 -2.61
N HIS A 164 -30.97 -21.47 -2.71
CA HIS A 164 -30.94 -22.79 -3.35
C HIS A 164 -31.43 -23.94 -2.44
N GLY A 165 -31.94 -23.65 -1.24
CA GLY A 165 -32.47 -24.66 -0.32
C GLY A 165 -31.42 -25.56 0.34
N VAL A 166 -30.12 -25.22 0.25
CA VAL A 166 -29.03 -25.99 0.85
C VAL A 166 -29.02 -25.84 2.37
N ILE A 167 -29.37 -24.66 2.87
CA ILE A 167 -29.49 -24.34 4.30
C ILE A 167 -30.79 -23.58 4.58
N GLY A 168 -31.36 -23.73 5.79
CA GLY A 168 -32.60 -23.04 6.19
C GLY A 168 -32.39 -21.63 6.76
N TRP A 169 -31.15 -21.14 6.82
CA TRP A 169 -30.77 -19.88 7.46
C TRP A 169 -29.72 -19.16 6.62
N HIS A 170 -29.50 -17.87 6.88
CA HIS A 170 -28.40 -17.11 6.29
C HIS A 170 -27.85 -16.09 7.28
N LEU A 171 -26.66 -15.58 7.00
CA LEU A 171 -26.05 -14.52 7.80
C LEU A 171 -26.67 -13.15 7.46
N PRO A 172 -26.70 -12.18 8.41
CA PRO A 172 -27.22 -10.85 8.14
C PRO A 172 -26.36 -10.09 7.12
N GLN A 173 -26.87 -9.89 5.91
CA GLN A 173 -26.08 -9.40 4.77
C GLN A 173 -25.46 -8.01 5.01
N GLY A 174 -26.12 -7.14 5.77
CA GLY A 174 -25.57 -5.82 6.16
C GLY A 174 -24.29 -5.88 7.00
N LEU A 175 -23.90 -7.05 7.53
CA LEU A 175 -22.66 -7.26 8.26
C LEU A 175 -21.51 -7.79 7.39
N ALA A 176 -21.75 -8.10 6.12
CA ALA A 176 -20.76 -8.73 5.24
C ALA A 176 -19.43 -7.94 5.20
N LEU A 177 -19.49 -6.63 4.99
CA LEU A 177 -18.28 -5.78 4.92
C LEU A 177 -17.59 -5.62 6.28
N TRP A 178 -18.34 -5.66 7.38
CA TRP A 178 -17.81 -5.51 8.74
C TRP A 178 -16.98 -6.70 9.21
N THR A 179 -16.95 -7.78 8.44
CA THR A 179 -16.02 -8.90 8.64
C THR A 179 -14.59 -8.57 8.18
N MET A 180 -14.42 -7.61 7.26
CA MET A 180 -13.11 -7.27 6.68
C MET A 180 -12.13 -6.65 7.68
N PRO A 181 -12.51 -5.65 8.53
CA PRO A 181 -11.56 -5.00 9.44
C PRO A 181 -10.80 -5.97 10.37
N PRO A 182 -11.44 -6.88 11.14
CA PRO A 182 -10.70 -7.77 12.04
C PRO A 182 -9.79 -8.75 11.26
N LEU A 183 -10.25 -9.28 10.13
CA LEU A 183 -9.47 -10.19 9.29
C LEU A 183 -8.27 -9.47 8.66
N LEU A 184 -8.45 -8.24 8.20
CA LEU A 184 -7.39 -7.39 7.66
C LEU A 184 -6.35 -7.09 8.73
N VAL A 185 -6.76 -6.66 9.93
CA VAL A 185 -5.83 -6.38 11.04
C VAL A 185 -5.04 -7.62 11.42
N ALA A 186 -5.69 -8.79 11.49
CA ALA A 186 -5.02 -10.07 11.77
C ALA A 186 -4.00 -10.41 10.66
N ALA A 187 -4.39 -10.32 9.39
CA ALA A 187 -3.49 -10.59 8.27
C ALA A 187 -2.29 -9.63 8.23
N LEU A 188 -2.50 -8.35 8.54
CA LEU A 188 -1.43 -7.35 8.64
C LEU A 188 -0.51 -7.64 9.83
N ALA A 189 -1.06 -8.02 10.98
CA ALA A 189 -0.27 -8.41 12.14
C ALA A 189 0.61 -9.64 11.85
N VAL A 190 0.09 -10.63 11.11
CA VAL A 190 0.85 -11.83 10.71
C VAL A 190 1.90 -11.52 9.65
N THR A 191 1.60 -10.66 8.68
CA THR A 191 2.48 -10.40 7.52
C THR A 191 3.50 -9.30 7.76
N GLY A 192 3.23 -8.37 8.68
CA GLY A 192 4.10 -7.24 8.95
C GLY A 192 4.00 -6.64 10.36
N GLY A 193 3.42 -7.39 11.31
CA GLY A 193 3.39 -7.02 12.72
C GLY A 193 2.71 -5.68 13.00
N ARG A 194 3.11 -5.07 14.13
CA ARG A 194 2.60 -3.78 14.57
C ARG A 194 2.83 -2.68 13.53
N ARG A 195 3.95 -2.71 12.80
CA ARG A 195 4.31 -1.68 11.81
C ARG A 195 3.28 -1.62 10.68
N ALA A 196 2.91 -2.78 10.11
CA ALA A 196 1.90 -2.85 9.05
C ALA A 196 0.52 -2.33 9.52
N VAL A 197 0.12 -2.66 10.75
CA VAL A 197 -1.15 -2.17 11.34
C VAL A 197 -1.09 -0.66 11.57
N THR A 198 0.03 -0.14 12.09
CA THR A 198 0.20 1.30 12.32
C THR A 198 0.25 2.10 11.01
N ASP A 199 0.82 1.55 9.95
CA ASP A 199 0.83 2.19 8.63
C ASP A 199 -0.60 2.33 8.08
N LEU A 200 -1.42 1.26 8.16
CA LEU A 200 -2.83 1.33 7.80
C LEU A 200 -3.57 2.40 8.63
N GLY A 201 -3.38 2.42 9.94
CA GLY A 201 -3.99 3.42 10.83
C GLY A 201 -3.60 4.86 10.46
N ARG A 202 -2.34 5.10 10.09
CA ARG A 202 -1.87 6.40 9.58
C ARG A 202 -2.53 6.78 8.26
N ARG A 203 -2.77 5.82 7.36
CA ARG A 203 -3.43 6.08 6.07
C ARG A 203 -4.92 6.36 6.19
N ILE A 204 -5.60 5.66 7.12
CA ILE A 204 -7.01 5.87 7.48
C ILE A 204 -7.22 7.24 8.14
N THR A 205 -6.23 7.75 8.88
CA THR A 205 -6.32 9.06 9.56
C THR A 205 -5.66 10.21 8.79
N ARG A 206 -5.15 9.95 7.57
CA ARG A 206 -4.48 10.95 6.74
C ARG A 206 -5.50 11.87 6.06
N VAL A 207 -5.84 12.96 6.73
CA VAL A 207 -6.75 14.00 6.20
C VAL A 207 -6.02 15.24 5.65
N ARG A 208 -4.75 15.43 6.01
CA ARG A 208 -3.92 16.53 5.49
C ARG A 208 -3.35 16.15 4.14
N VAL A 209 -4.07 16.50 3.08
CA VAL A 209 -3.77 16.19 1.67
C VAL A 209 -4.08 17.41 0.79
N PRO A 210 -3.59 17.49 -0.47
CA PRO A 210 -3.87 18.61 -1.35
C PRO A 210 -5.38 18.82 -1.55
N GLY A 211 -5.89 20.04 -1.36
CA GLY A 211 -7.34 20.32 -1.35
C GLY A 211 -8.10 19.85 -2.60
N TRP A 212 -7.44 19.89 -3.77
CA TRP A 212 -8.03 19.44 -5.03
C TRP A 212 -8.38 17.94 -5.03
N THR A 213 -7.73 17.11 -4.20
CA THR A 213 -8.03 15.67 -4.16
C THR A 213 -9.39 15.40 -3.55
N TRP A 214 -9.85 16.23 -2.61
CA TRP A 214 -11.20 16.15 -2.06
C TRP A 214 -12.26 16.52 -3.10
N ALA A 215 -12.03 17.62 -3.83
CA ALA A 215 -12.90 18.04 -4.90
C ALA A 215 -12.96 17.00 -6.02
N ALA A 216 -11.81 16.43 -6.40
CA ALA A 216 -11.75 15.36 -7.41
C ALA A 216 -12.42 14.07 -6.94
N ALA A 217 -12.33 13.71 -5.65
CA ALA A 217 -13.01 12.54 -5.08
C ALA A 217 -14.54 12.64 -5.22
N LEU A 218 -15.11 13.82 -4.96
CA LEU A 218 -16.55 14.06 -5.08
C LEU A 218 -16.99 14.28 -6.54
N ALA A 219 -16.25 15.10 -7.29
CA ALA A 219 -16.70 15.53 -8.61
C ALA A 219 -16.54 14.45 -9.68
N THR A 220 -15.45 13.66 -9.63
CA THR A 220 -15.15 12.71 -10.71
C THR A 220 -16.26 11.67 -10.89
N PRO A 221 -16.75 10.97 -9.86
CA PRO A 221 -17.79 9.97 -10.04
C PRO A 221 -19.10 10.58 -10.54
N VAL A 222 -19.49 11.75 -9.99
CA VAL A 222 -20.69 12.48 -10.39
C VAL A 222 -20.63 12.89 -11.86
N LEU A 223 -19.51 13.45 -12.30
CA LEU A 223 -19.33 13.90 -13.69
C LEU A 223 -19.33 12.71 -14.66
N VAL A 224 -18.71 11.60 -14.30
CA VAL A 224 -18.69 10.39 -15.14
C VAL A 224 -20.09 9.77 -15.22
N ALA A 225 -20.82 9.68 -14.10
CA ALA A 225 -22.18 9.16 -14.09
C ALA A 225 -23.14 10.07 -14.88
N ALA A 226 -23.01 11.40 -14.75
CA ALA A 226 -23.79 12.35 -15.52
C ALA A 226 -23.50 12.26 -17.02
N LEU A 227 -22.24 12.05 -17.41
CA LEU A 227 -21.86 11.81 -18.80
C LEU A 227 -22.46 10.50 -19.33
N ALA A 228 -22.45 9.42 -18.53
CA ALA A 228 -23.08 8.15 -18.89
C ALA A 228 -24.60 8.29 -19.08
N ALA A 229 -25.27 9.05 -18.22
CA ALA A 229 -26.68 9.41 -18.36
C ALA A 229 -26.92 10.21 -19.64
N ALA A 230 -26.11 11.23 -19.92
CA ALA A 230 -26.24 12.03 -21.14
C ALA A 230 -26.05 11.20 -22.42
N VAL A 231 -25.08 10.27 -22.44
CA VAL A 231 -24.89 9.33 -23.54
C VAL A 231 -26.10 8.40 -23.70
N THR A 232 -26.62 7.86 -22.60
CA THR A 232 -27.83 7.01 -22.59
C THR A 232 -29.03 7.76 -23.19
N MET A 233 -29.27 9.00 -22.74
CA MET A 233 -30.35 9.85 -23.28
C MET A 233 -30.16 10.14 -24.77
N ALA A 234 -28.93 10.43 -25.20
CA ALA A 234 -28.61 10.70 -26.61
C ALA A 234 -28.84 9.47 -27.52
N LEU A 235 -28.76 8.26 -26.96
CA LEU A 235 -29.10 7.01 -27.63
C LEU A 235 -30.61 6.70 -27.63
N GLY A 236 -31.43 7.57 -27.05
CA GLY A 236 -32.89 7.43 -27.02
C GLY A 236 -33.43 6.55 -25.89
N HIS A 237 -32.61 6.30 -24.86
CA HIS A 237 -33.03 5.54 -23.67
C HIS A 237 -33.38 6.48 -22.52
N ASP A 238 -34.34 6.07 -21.69
CA ASP A 238 -34.70 6.78 -20.47
C ASP A 238 -33.61 6.63 -19.40
N VAL A 239 -33.50 7.65 -18.53
CA VAL A 239 -32.63 7.64 -17.36
C VAL A 239 -33.49 7.75 -16.12
N PRO A 240 -33.59 6.69 -15.28
CA PRO A 240 -34.48 6.64 -14.13
C PRO A 240 -33.89 7.40 -12.92
N VAL A 241 -33.71 8.72 -13.08
CA VAL A 241 -33.09 9.57 -12.06
C VAL A 241 -33.92 9.55 -10.78
N GLY A 242 -33.30 9.09 -9.69
CA GLY A 242 -33.88 9.06 -8.36
C GLY A 242 -34.79 7.88 -8.07
N GLU A 243 -34.98 6.95 -9.01
CA GLU A 243 -35.84 5.77 -8.81
C GLU A 243 -35.18 4.72 -7.92
N VAL A 244 -33.89 4.42 -8.15
CA VAL A 244 -33.13 3.48 -7.29
C VAL A 244 -32.85 4.12 -5.93
N MET A 245 -32.43 5.39 -5.92
CA MET A 245 -32.20 6.14 -4.70
C MET A 245 -32.49 7.61 -4.91
N GLY A 246 -33.45 8.17 -4.18
CA GLY A 246 -33.76 9.60 -4.22
C GLY A 246 -32.61 10.47 -3.69
N ARG A 247 -32.62 11.76 -4.05
CA ARG A 247 -31.54 12.71 -3.70
C ARG A 247 -31.21 12.77 -2.20
N PRO A 248 -32.19 12.83 -1.26
CA PRO A 248 -31.87 12.79 0.17
C PRO A 248 -31.18 11.47 0.57
N GLY A 249 -31.64 10.35 0.01
CA GLY A 249 -31.03 9.03 0.22
C GLY A 249 -29.58 9.01 -0.27
N ALA A 250 -29.29 9.56 -1.45
CA ALA A 250 -27.95 9.62 -2.01
C ALA A 250 -26.99 10.46 -1.14
N LEU A 251 -27.46 11.57 -0.57
CA LEU A 251 -26.66 12.40 0.34
C LEU A 251 -26.39 11.70 1.68
N ILE A 252 -27.39 10.99 2.21
CA ILE A 252 -27.23 10.16 3.41
C ILE A 252 -26.23 9.03 3.13
N TYR A 253 -26.38 8.36 2.00
CA TYR A 253 -25.48 7.28 1.56
C TYR A 253 -24.06 7.80 1.39
N LEU A 254 -23.85 8.97 0.77
CA LEU A 254 -22.52 9.57 0.64
C LEU A 254 -21.83 9.73 2.01
N ALA A 255 -22.55 10.24 3.00
CA ALA A 255 -22.00 10.43 4.35
C ALA A 255 -21.72 9.09 5.06
N TYR A 256 -22.70 8.19 5.06
CA TYR A 256 -22.59 6.87 5.68
C TYR A 256 -21.54 5.99 4.99
N GLY A 257 -21.60 5.88 3.67
CA GLY A 257 -20.72 5.12 2.81
C GLY A 257 -19.26 5.56 2.94
N THR A 258 -19.00 6.87 3.11
CA THR A 258 -17.63 7.35 3.33
C THR A 258 -17.02 6.71 4.60
N GLY A 259 -17.79 6.61 5.68
CA GLY A 259 -17.33 5.95 6.91
C GLY A 259 -17.22 4.43 6.78
N LEU A 260 -18.20 3.81 6.10
CA LEU A 260 -18.21 2.37 5.83
C LEU A 260 -16.96 1.96 5.04
N PHE A 261 -16.76 2.52 3.85
CA PHE A 261 -15.66 2.16 2.95
C PHE A 261 -14.29 2.53 3.52
N LEU A 262 -14.20 3.58 4.35
CA LEU A 262 -12.97 3.96 5.05
C LEU A 262 -12.45 2.84 5.95
N LEU A 263 -13.34 2.11 6.62
CA LEU A 263 -12.97 1.07 7.57
C LEU A 263 -12.97 -0.32 6.95
N THR A 264 -13.72 -0.54 5.87
CA THR A 264 -13.87 -1.85 5.22
C THR A 264 -13.03 -1.94 3.94
N GLU A 265 -13.63 -1.66 2.79
CA GLU A 265 -13.07 -1.92 1.47
C GLU A 265 -11.82 -1.10 1.20
N GLU A 266 -11.87 0.22 1.32
CA GLU A 266 -10.74 1.07 0.96
C GLU A 266 -9.56 0.93 1.91
N ALA A 267 -9.80 0.58 3.19
CA ALA A 267 -8.75 0.18 4.11
C ALA A 267 -8.00 -1.05 3.59
N GLY A 268 -8.71 -2.06 3.08
CA GLY A 268 -8.14 -3.25 2.49
C GLY A 268 -7.47 -2.99 1.15
N TRP A 269 -8.21 -2.43 0.20
CA TRP A 269 -7.77 -2.26 -1.18
C TRP A 269 -6.70 -1.19 -1.33
N ARG A 270 -6.95 0.04 -0.85
CA ARG A 270 -6.05 1.20 -1.06
C ARG A 270 -5.11 1.39 0.12
N GLY A 271 -5.55 1.02 1.32
CA GLY A 271 -4.74 1.11 2.54
C GLY A 271 -3.71 -0.01 2.68
N ALA A 272 -4.04 -1.24 2.25
CA ALA A 272 -3.18 -2.40 2.46
C ALA A 272 -2.67 -3.07 1.17
N LEU A 273 -3.54 -3.38 0.21
CA LEU A 273 -3.16 -4.19 -0.95
C LEU A 273 -2.45 -3.38 -2.04
N LEU A 274 -2.97 -2.20 -2.39
CA LEU A 274 -2.41 -1.32 -3.42
C LEU A 274 -0.93 -0.96 -3.17
N PRO A 275 -0.50 -0.53 -1.97
CA PRO A 275 0.91 -0.21 -1.72
C PRO A 275 1.83 -1.41 -1.93
N ARG A 276 1.37 -2.62 -1.58
CA ARG A 276 2.13 -3.87 -1.76
C ARG A 276 2.26 -4.23 -3.23
N LEU A 277 1.20 -4.03 -4.02
CA LEU A 277 1.25 -4.23 -5.47
C LEU A 277 2.19 -3.22 -6.13
N GLN A 278 2.08 -1.93 -5.80
CA GLN A 278 2.93 -0.86 -6.34
C GLN A 278 4.41 -1.01 -5.98
N HIS A 279 4.75 -1.74 -4.91
CA HIS A 279 6.13 -2.11 -4.59
C HIS A 279 6.75 -3.10 -5.60
N ARG A 280 5.92 -3.81 -6.38
CA ARG A 280 6.35 -4.89 -7.29
C ARG A 280 6.09 -4.61 -8.76
N MET A 281 5.20 -3.68 -9.08
CA MET A 281 4.82 -3.35 -10.45
C MET A 281 4.55 -1.86 -10.62
N GLN A 282 4.46 -1.40 -11.87
CA GLN A 282 4.19 0.01 -12.15
C GLN A 282 2.80 0.41 -11.61
N PRO A 283 2.59 1.68 -11.22
CA PRO A 283 1.35 2.12 -10.59
C PRO A 283 0.08 1.76 -11.38
N TRP A 284 0.09 1.95 -12.71
CA TRP A 284 -1.03 1.57 -13.56
C TRP A 284 -1.31 0.07 -13.58
N GLN A 285 -0.25 -0.76 -13.57
CA GLN A 285 -0.38 -2.22 -13.52
C GLN A 285 -0.97 -2.67 -12.18
N ALA A 286 -0.49 -2.08 -11.07
CA ALA A 286 -0.98 -2.36 -9.73
C ALA A 286 -2.48 -2.06 -9.61
N ALA A 287 -2.92 -0.93 -10.16
CA ALA A 287 -4.32 -0.52 -10.14
C ALA A 287 -5.22 -1.44 -11.00
N LEU A 288 -4.74 -1.88 -12.17
CA LEU A 288 -5.45 -2.86 -13.02
C LEU A 288 -5.58 -4.21 -12.32
N VAL A 289 -4.49 -4.76 -11.79
CA VAL A 289 -4.49 -6.02 -11.04
C VAL A 289 -5.43 -5.93 -9.84
N LEU A 290 -5.36 -4.84 -9.09
CA LEU A 290 -6.27 -4.59 -7.99
C LEU A 290 -7.73 -4.54 -8.45
N GLY A 291 -8.02 -3.91 -9.58
CA GLY A 291 -9.37 -3.84 -10.15
C GLY A 291 -9.92 -5.21 -10.53
N VAL A 292 -9.09 -6.08 -11.09
CA VAL A 292 -9.48 -7.47 -11.43
C VAL A 292 -9.74 -8.28 -10.16
N ILE A 293 -8.86 -8.19 -9.16
CA ILE A 293 -9.06 -8.83 -7.85
C ILE A 293 -10.36 -8.35 -7.22
N TRP A 294 -10.59 -7.04 -7.22
CA TRP A 294 -11.78 -6.43 -6.64
C TRP A 294 -13.06 -6.80 -7.40
N THR A 295 -13.00 -6.96 -8.73
CA THR A 295 -14.12 -7.51 -9.50
C THR A 295 -14.42 -8.95 -9.10
N GLY A 296 -13.38 -9.78 -9.01
CA GLY A 296 -13.51 -11.17 -8.55
C GLY A 296 -14.16 -11.26 -7.18
N TRP A 297 -13.80 -10.34 -6.27
CA TRP A 297 -14.40 -10.25 -4.94
C TRP A 297 -15.91 -10.04 -4.98
N HIS A 298 -16.43 -9.23 -5.91
CA HIS A 298 -17.88 -8.96 -6.03
C HIS A 298 -18.71 -10.08 -6.66
N LEU A 299 -18.10 -11.10 -7.29
CA LEU A 299 -18.86 -12.10 -8.06
C LEU A 299 -19.99 -12.77 -7.27
N PRO A 300 -19.84 -13.15 -5.98
CA PRO A 300 -20.95 -13.70 -5.21
C PRO A 300 -22.05 -12.66 -4.96
N LEU A 301 -21.70 -11.38 -4.76
CA LEU A 301 -22.68 -10.31 -4.56
C LEU A 301 -23.62 -10.18 -5.77
N LEU A 302 -23.08 -10.27 -6.99
CA LEU A 302 -23.88 -10.21 -8.23
C LEU A 302 -24.88 -11.38 -8.36
N ALA A 303 -24.64 -12.47 -7.64
CA ALA A 303 -25.51 -13.64 -7.60
C ALA A 303 -26.35 -13.71 -6.31
N THR A 304 -26.19 -12.77 -5.38
CA THR A 304 -26.88 -12.78 -4.09
C THR A 304 -28.31 -12.28 -4.27
N PRO A 305 -29.33 -13.07 -3.89
CA PRO A 305 -30.73 -12.65 -3.95
C PRO A 305 -31.01 -11.38 -3.15
N ASP A 306 -31.82 -10.50 -3.73
CA ASP A 306 -32.28 -9.22 -3.18
C ASP A 306 -31.16 -8.19 -2.95
N ALA A 307 -29.94 -8.47 -3.43
CA ALA A 307 -28.86 -7.48 -3.47
C ALA A 307 -29.14 -6.46 -4.57
N GLY A 308 -28.79 -5.19 -4.32
CA GLY A 308 -28.97 -4.12 -5.32
C GLY A 308 -28.22 -4.37 -6.64
N ASP A 309 -27.14 -5.14 -6.59
CA ASP A 309 -26.29 -5.48 -7.74
C ASP A 309 -26.64 -6.84 -8.37
N GLN A 310 -27.71 -7.49 -7.91
CA GLN A 310 -28.09 -8.81 -8.39
C GLN A 310 -28.36 -8.78 -9.90
N GLY A 311 -27.70 -9.67 -10.64
CA GLY A 311 -27.93 -9.83 -12.08
C GLY A 311 -27.24 -8.80 -12.97
N LEU A 312 -26.39 -7.93 -12.43
CA LEU A 312 -25.58 -7.01 -13.25
C LEU A 312 -24.72 -7.81 -14.25
N PRO A 313 -24.65 -7.38 -15.53
CA PRO A 313 -23.84 -8.07 -16.52
C PRO A 313 -22.35 -8.01 -16.14
N VAL A 314 -21.70 -9.17 -16.02
CA VAL A 314 -20.32 -9.29 -15.52
C VAL A 314 -19.30 -8.54 -16.38
N ALA A 315 -19.47 -8.52 -17.70
CA ALA A 315 -18.52 -7.88 -18.62
C ALA A 315 -18.41 -6.35 -18.44
N PRO A 316 -19.51 -5.56 -18.51
CA PRO A 316 -19.43 -4.12 -18.24
C PRO A 316 -19.12 -3.83 -16.78
N PHE A 317 -19.55 -4.68 -15.85
CA PHE A 317 -19.20 -4.55 -14.44
C PHE A 317 -17.68 -4.67 -14.21
N LEU A 318 -17.04 -5.69 -14.78
CA LEU A 318 -15.57 -5.85 -14.75
C LEU A 318 -14.87 -4.62 -15.31
N LEU A 319 -15.31 -4.14 -16.48
CA LEU A 319 -14.71 -2.96 -17.11
C LEU A 319 -14.85 -1.71 -16.22
N LEU A 320 -16.04 -1.52 -15.64
CA LEU A 320 -16.34 -0.42 -14.73
C LEU A 320 -15.47 -0.48 -13.47
N VAL A 321 -15.45 -1.61 -12.77
CA VAL A 321 -14.68 -1.79 -11.52
C VAL A 321 -13.18 -1.63 -11.76
N VAL A 322 -12.64 -2.19 -12.85
CA VAL A 322 -11.22 -2.03 -13.20
C VAL A 322 -10.89 -0.57 -13.50
N ALA A 323 -11.71 0.11 -14.29
CA ALA A 323 -11.49 1.52 -14.61
C ALA A 323 -11.60 2.42 -13.36
N THR A 324 -12.60 2.19 -12.53
CA THR A 324 -12.78 2.85 -11.22
C THR A 324 -11.56 2.61 -10.32
N SER A 325 -11.02 1.39 -10.31
CA SER A 325 -9.81 1.07 -9.54
C SER A 325 -8.62 1.93 -9.95
N VAL A 326 -8.44 2.17 -11.25
CA VAL A 326 -7.39 3.06 -11.78
C VAL A 326 -7.59 4.50 -11.32
N LEU A 327 -8.81 5.02 -11.40
CA LEU A 327 -9.12 6.39 -10.98
C LEU A 327 -8.87 6.60 -9.48
N ILE A 328 -9.40 5.72 -8.62
CA ILE A 328 -9.18 5.77 -7.17
C ILE A 328 -7.69 5.66 -6.86
N SER A 329 -6.98 4.72 -7.47
CA SER A 329 -5.55 4.51 -7.22
C SER A 329 -4.73 5.76 -7.56
N GLY A 330 -5.02 6.42 -8.69
CA GLY A 330 -4.35 7.67 -9.05
C GLY A 330 -4.62 8.80 -8.06
N LEU A 331 -5.85 8.92 -7.59
CA LEU A 331 -6.22 9.94 -6.61
C LEU A 331 -5.60 9.68 -5.24
N VAL A 332 -5.54 8.42 -4.80
CA VAL A 332 -4.87 8.01 -3.56
C VAL A 332 -3.37 8.28 -3.62
N ASN A 333 -2.73 7.99 -4.75
CA ASN A 333 -1.31 8.32 -4.96
C ASN A 333 -1.06 9.82 -4.83
N ALA A 334 -1.91 10.65 -5.46
CA ALA A 334 -1.84 12.10 -5.36
C ALA A 334 -2.10 12.63 -3.94
N ALA A 335 -2.94 11.93 -3.17
CA ALA A 335 -3.24 12.21 -1.77
C ALA A 335 -2.22 11.61 -0.78
N GLY A 336 -1.07 11.11 -1.26
CA GLY A 336 -0.02 10.54 -0.40
C GLY A 336 -0.46 9.27 0.35
N GLY A 337 -1.34 8.47 -0.26
CA GLY A 337 -1.83 7.22 0.31
C GLY A 337 -3.00 7.38 1.28
N SER A 338 -3.74 8.49 1.23
CA SER A 338 -4.92 8.70 2.08
C SER A 338 -6.07 7.75 1.70
N VAL A 339 -6.52 6.95 2.66
CA VAL A 339 -7.70 6.07 2.50
C VAL A 339 -8.99 6.86 2.60
N VAL A 340 -9.02 7.98 3.32
CA VAL A 340 -10.23 8.83 3.44
C VAL A 340 -10.64 9.40 2.08
N VAL A 341 -9.66 9.80 1.26
CA VAL A 341 -9.91 10.27 -0.11
C VAL A 341 -10.47 9.14 -0.98
N ALA A 342 -9.97 7.91 -0.82
CA ALA A 342 -10.50 6.75 -1.52
C ALA A 342 -11.95 6.45 -1.12
N ALA A 343 -12.23 6.45 0.18
CA ALA A 343 -13.54 6.17 0.73
C ALA A 343 -14.58 7.22 0.30
N LEU A 344 -14.19 8.49 0.25
CA LEU A 344 -15.06 9.56 -0.26
C LEU A 344 -15.35 9.38 -1.75
N PHE A 345 -14.34 9.02 -2.56
CA PHE A 345 -14.56 8.72 -3.97
C PHE A 345 -15.53 7.56 -4.13
N HIS A 346 -15.31 6.46 -3.41
CA HIS A 346 -16.13 5.26 -3.48
C HIS A 346 -17.58 5.56 -3.07
N ALA A 347 -17.80 6.24 -1.94
CA ALA A 347 -19.12 6.64 -1.51
C ALA A 347 -19.82 7.59 -2.50
N SER A 348 -19.06 8.50 -3.11
CA SER A 348 -19.56 9.39 -4.16
C SER A 348 -19.90 8.64 -5.44
N PHE A 349 -19.16 7.59 -5.77
CA PHE A 349 -19.45 6.71 -6.89
C PHE A 349 -20.79 6.00 -6.66
N ASP A 350 -20.93 5.25 -5.58
CA ASP A 350 -22.16 4.50 -5.28
C ASP A 350 -23.38 5.41 -5.16
N ALA A 351 -23.24 6.56 -4.48
CA ALA A 351 -24.33 7.51 -4.32
C ALA A 351 -24.79 8.10 -5.66
N SER A 352 -23.85 8.50 -6.52
CA SER A 352 -24.18 9.11 -7.82
C SER A 352 -24.70 8.08 -8.83
N TYR A 353 -24.13 6.88 -8.85
CA TYR A 353 -24.53 5.80 -9.74
C TYR A 353 -25.93 5.28 -9.38
N SER A 354 -26.23 5.14 -8.10
CA SER A 354 -27.58 4.80 -7.64
C SER A 354 -28.57 5.94 -7.91
N TYR A 355 -28.20 7.20 -7.64
CA TYR A 355 -29.09 8.34 -7.92
C TYR A 355 -29.43 8.49 -9.41
N LEU A 356 -28.47 8.25 -10.30
CA LEU A 356 -28.67 8.35 -11.74
C LEU A 356 -29.18 7.04 -12.37
N GLY A 357 -29.37 5.97 -11.59
CA GLY A 357 -29.91 4.71 -12.08
C GLY A 357 -28.95 3.87 -12.92
N VAL A 358 -27.63 4.08 -12.79
CA VAL A 358 -26.61 3.34 -13.57
C VAL A 358 -26.67 1.83 -13.29
N VAL A 359 -26.96 1.46 -12.04
CA VAL A 359 -27.13 0.07 -11.57
C VAL A 359 -28.62 -0.33 -11.49
N GLY A 360 -29.50 0.37 -12.21
CA GLY A 360 -30.93 0.05 -12.25
C GLY A 360 -31.23 -1.21 -13.07
N SER A 361 -32.46 -1.74 -12.93
CA SER A 361 -32.90 -3.04 -13.46
C SER A 361 -32.77 -3.24 -14.97
N GLU A 362 -32.77 -2.16 -15.75
CA GLU A 362 -32.65 -2.21 -17.21
C GLU A 362 -31.21 -2.49 -17.68
N HIS A 363 -30.19 -2.30 -16.82
CA HIS A 363 -28.77 -2.54 -17.11
C HIS A 363 -28.20 -1.90 -18.40
N THR A 364 -28.91 -0.98 -19.04
CA THR A 364 -28.48 -0.31 -20.28
C THR A 364 -27.39 0.72 -19.99
N MET A 365 -27.54 1.46 -18.89
CA MET A 365 -26.64 2.53 -18.49
C MET A 365 -25.25 2.07 -18.06
N ILE A 366 -25.12 0.83 -17.55
CA ILE A 366 -23.82 0.33 -17.06
C ILE A 366 -22.77 0.25 -18.18
N TRP A 367 -23.19 0.00 -19.42
CA TRP A 367 -22.28 0.01 -20.57
C TRP A 367 -21.73 1.41 -20.87
N ALA A 368 -22.61 2.42 -20.89
CA ALA A 368 -22.21 3.81 -21.06
C ALA A 368 -21.27 4.23 -19.93
N ALA A 369 -21.61 3.89 -18.68
CA ALA A 369 -20.79 4.20 -17.51
C ALA A 369 -19.44 3.50 -17.53
N ALA A 370 -19.39 2.22 -17.90
CA ALA A 370 -18.15 1.46 -18.05
C ALA A 370 -17.25 2.10 -19.11
N ALA A 371 -17.81 2.47 -20.27
CA ALA A 371 -17.06 3.10 -21.36
C ALA A 371 -16.52 4.49 -20.98
N THR A 372 -17.35 5.35 -20.36
CA THR A 372 -16.93 6.70 -19.94
C THR A 372 -15.89 6.65 -18.82
N THR A 373 -16.05 5.72 -17.88
CA THR A 373 -15.06 5.51 -16.79
C THR A 373 -13.75 4.96 -17.35
N ALA A 374 -13.80 4.00 -18.27
CA ALA A 374 -12.62 3.46 -18.94
C ALA A 374 -11.87 4.54 -19.72
N LEU A 375 -12.58 5.40 -20.44
CA LEU A 375 -11.98 6.54 -21.13
C LEU A 375 -11.28 7.49 -20.15
N ALA A 376 -11.93 7.84 -19.04
CA ALA A 376 -11.33 8.69 -18.00
C ALA A 376 -10.06 8.04 -17.39
N ALA A 377 -10.11 6.73 -17.11
CA ALA A 377 -8.96 5.96 -16.61
C ALA A 377 -7.81 5.93 -17.62
N ILE A 378 -8.09 5.71 -18.90
CA ILE A 378 -7.09 5.74 -19.99
C ILE A 378 -6.46 7.12 -20.09
N VAL A 379 -7.26 8.19 -20.08
CA VAL A 379 -6.77 9.58 -20.11
C VAL A 379 -5.84 9.83 -18.92
N LEU A 380 -6.21 9.40 -17.71
CA LEU A 380 -5.36 9.51 -16.53
C LEU A 380 -4.03 8.75 -16.69
N VAL A 381 -4.08 7.49 -17.14
CA VAL A 381 -2.88 6.67 -17.37
C VAL A 381 -1.96 7.32 -18.41
N VAL A 382 -2.50 7.77 -19.54
CA VAL A 382 -1.73 8.40 -20.62
C VAL A 382 -1.12 9.73 -20.16
N ARG A 383 -1.92 10.61 -19.55
CA ARG A 383 -1.45 11.93 -19.05
C ARG A 383 -0.39 11.81 -17.97
N THR A 384 -0.44 10.75 -17.16
CA THR A 384 0.54 10.48 -16.11
C THR A 384 1.68 9.56 -16.56
N ARG A 385 1.72 9.16 -17.84
CA ARG A 385 2.69 8.22 -18.40
C ARG A 385 2.79 6.92 -17.57
N GLY A 386 1.64 6.41 -17.13
CA GLY A 386 1.52 5.20 -16.32
C GLY A 386 1.83 5.38 -14.83
N ARG A 387 2.22 6.57 -14.38
CA ARG A 387 2.62 6.80 -12.98
C ARG A 387 1.45 6.97 -12.04
N LEU A 388 0.25 7.21 -12.56
CA LEU A 388 -0.96 7.44 -11.77
C LEU A 388 -0.73 8.44 -10.64
N LEU A 389 -0.12 9.58 -10.97
CA LEU A 389 0.17 10.68 -10.02
C LEU A 389 1.04 10.27 -8.81
N LEU A 390 1.68 9.11 -8.84
CA LEU A 390 2.64 8.72 -7.82
C LEU A 390 3.87 9.62 -7.93
N ALA A 391 4.15 10.34 -6.84
CA ALA A 391 5.30 11.25 -6.75
C ALA A 391 6.59 10.53 -7.16
N SER A 392 7.48 11.26 -7.86
CA SER A 392 8.85 10.76 -8.03
C SER A 392 9.56 10.84 -6.69
N PRO A 393 10.46 9.88 -6.39
CA PRO A 393 11.54 10.22 -5.48
C PRO A 393 12.22 11.44 -6.08
N THR A 394 12.09 12.57 -5.39
CA THR A 394 12.76 13.82 -5.75
C THR A 394 14.24 13.48 -5.77
N VAL A 395 14.85 13.46 -6.95
CA VAL A 395 16.31 13.56 -7.03
C VAL A 395 16.61 14.93 -6.41
N CYS A 396 17.17 14.94 -5.20
CA CYS A 396 17.70 16.15 -4.60
C CYS A 396 18.70 16.75 -5.59
N ARG A 397 18.25 17.75 -6.37
CA ARG A 397 19.17 18.63 -7.07
C ARG A 397 19.71 19.57 -6.00
N CYS A 398 20.89 19.24 -5.48
CA CYS A 398 21.69 20.17 -4.73
C CYS A 398 21.99 21.37 -5.64
N GLY A 399 21.44 22.53 -5.28
CA GLY A 399 21.94 23.83 -5.71
C GLY A 399 22.93 24.37 -4.70
#